data_AF-K9UXX4-F1
#
_entry.id   AF-K9UXX4-F1
#
_cell.length_a   1.000
_cell.length_b   1.000
_cell.length_c   1.000
_cell.angle_alpha   90.00
_cell.angle_beta   90.00
_cell.angle_gamma   90.00
#
_symmetry.space_group_name_H-M   'P 1'
#
loop_
_entity.id
_entity.type
_entity.pdbx_description
1 polymer ?
#
loop_
_entity_poly.entity_id
_entity_poly.type
_entity_poly.pdbx_seq_one_letter_code
_entity_poly.pdbx_strand_id
1 'polypeptide(L)' 'MPLEPLEYCRKWVDMSPDERGYRKACVIALAEATGLSERTIGNWGTNFEKRPNYVAHILRMADKLNQIKKIVLPPDFPQE' A
#
# COMPACT_ATOMS: atom_id res chain seq x y z
N MET A 1 -3.30 9.07 -13.37
CA MET A 1 -1.86 8.90 -13.15
C MET A 1 -1.61 7.67 -12.29
N PRO A 2 -0.54 6.90 -12.58
CA PRO A 2 -0.10 5.78 -11.74
C PRO A 2 0.27 6.26 -10.33
N LEU A 3 0.30 5.34 -9.35
CA LEU A 3 0.67 5.64 -7.97
C LEU A 3 1.88 4.79 -7.57
N GLU A 4 2.94 5.44 -7.11
CA GLU A 4 4.18 4.76 -6.71
C GLU A 4 4.00 4.06 -5.34
N PRO A 5 4.70 2.95 -5.05
CA PRO A 5 4.58 2.25 -3.77
C PRO A 5 4.89 3.11 -2.56
N LEU A 6 5.91 3.97 -2.63
CA LEU A 6 6.25 4.88 -1.52
C LEU A 6 5.13 5.91 -1.28
N GLU A 7 4.50 6.40 -2.35
CA GLU A 7 3.37 7.30 -2.25
C GLU A 7 2.14 6.59 -1.67
N TYR A 8 1.90 5.33 -2.09
CA TYR A 8 0.85 4.49 -1.53
C TYR A 8 1.07 4.27 -0.03
N CYS A 9 2.29 3.88 0.37
CA CYS A 9 2.63 3.70 1.78
C CYS A 9 2.37 4.97 2.60
N ARG A 10 2.83 6.13 2.14
CA ARG A 10 2.65 7.41 2.85
C ARG A 10 1.19 7.75 3.11
N LYS A 11 0.26 7.24 2.30
CA LYS A 11 -1.18 7.50 2.43
C LYS A 11 -1.90 6.48 3.32
N TRP A 12 -1.45 5.23 3.31
CA TRP A 12 -2.22 4.10 3.83
C TRP A 12 -1.54 3.33 4.95
N VAL A 13 -0.25 3.55 5.19
CA VAL A 13 0.47 3.02 6.35
C VAL A 13 0.37 4.02 7.48
N ASP A 14 -0.20 3.58 8.60
CA ASP A 14 -0.34 4.37 9.84
C ASP A 14 0.95 4.32 10.67
N MET A 15 2.05 4.77 10.08
CA MET A 15 3.38 4.82 10.69
C MET A 15 4.19 5.91 9.99
N SER A 16 5.03 6.64 10.72
CA SER A 16 5.92 7.64 10.13
C SER A 16 7.01 6.98 9.28
N PRO A 17 7.40 7.56 8.13
CA PRO A 17 8.53 7.08 7.33
C PRO A 17 9.85 6.94 8.09
N ASP A 18 10.04 7.73 9.16
CA ASP A 18 11.24 7.73 9.98
C ASP A 18 11.21 6.67 11.10
N GLU A 19 10.06 6.01 11.31
CA GLU A 19 9.92 5.00 12.35
C GLU A 19 10.51 3.64 11.93
N ARG A 20 11.15 2.99 12.91
CA ARG A 20 11.67 1.64 12.71
C ARG A 20 10.51 0.68 12.47
N GLY A 21 10.51 0.06 11.29
CA GLY A 21 9.46 -0.88 10.88
C GLY A 21 8.58 -0.34 9.75
N TYR A 22 8.70 0.93 9.37
CA TYR A 22 7.91 1.53 8.29
C TYR A 22 8.00 0.73 7.00
N ARG A 23 9.21 0.30 6.62
CA ARG A 23 9.41 -0.54 5.43
C ARG A 23 8.65 -1.87 5.53
N LYS A 24 8.60 -2.49 6.71
CA LYS A 24 7.89 -3.76 6.90
C LYS A 24 6.37 -3.52 6.76
N ALA A 25 5.85 -2.46 7.37
CA ALA A 25 4.45 -2.07 7.22
C ALA A 25 4.08 -1.75 5.77
N CYS A 26 4.96 -1.05 5.04
CA CYS A 26 4.85 -0.88 3.59
C CYS A 26 4.72 -2.21 2.84
N VAL A 27 5.60 -3.17 3.12
CA VAL A 27 5.59 -4.48 2.44
C VAL A 27 4.25 -5.19 2.65
N ILE A 28 3.71 -5.16 3.87
CA ILE A 28 2.40 -5.75 4.19
C ILE A 28 1.28 -5.02 3.43
N ALA A 29 1.22 -3.69 3.52
CA ALA A 29 0.17 -2.90 2.85
C ALA A 29 0.20 -3.05 1.32
N LEU A 30 1.38 -3.18 0.72
CA LEU A 30 1.55 -3.42 -0.71
C LEU A 30 1.17 -4.86 -1.09
N ALA A 31 1.47 -5.85 -0.25
CA ALA A 31 1.04 -7.23 -0.46
C ALA A 31 -0.50 -7.31 -0.48
N GLU A 32 -1.17 -6.70 0.48
CA GLU A 32 -2.63 -6.60 0.54
C GLU A 32 -3.22 -5.89 -0.69
N ALA A 33 -2.65 -4.75 -1.08
CA ALA A 33 -3.14 -3.96 -2.21
C ALA A 33 -2.98 -4.65 -3.56
N THR A 34 -1.94 -5.49 -3.71
CA THR A 34 -1.58 -6.11 -4.99
C THR A 34 -1.94 -7.59 -5.10
N GLY A 35 -2.24 -8.25 -3.98
CA GLY A 35 -2.43 -9.70 -3.92
C GLY A 35 -1.13 -10.50 -4.08
N LEU A 36 0.03 -9.85 -4.07
CA LEU A 36 1.33 -10.50 -4.19
C LEU A 36 1.89 -10.87 -2.81
N SER A 37 2.78 -11.86 -2.77
CA SER A 37 3.43 -12.23 -1.50
C SER A 37 4.35 -11.14 -0.97
N GLU A 38 4.43 -10.98 0.35
CA GLU A 38 5.39 -10.08 1.01
C GLU A 38 6.84 -10.34 0.56
N ARG A 39 7.19 -11.61 0.31
CA ARG A 39 8.50 -11.99 -0.24
C ARG A 39 8.74 -11.37 -1.61
N THR A 40 7.73 -11.40 -2.49
CA THR A 40 7.81 -10.78 -3.82
C THR A 40 8.01 -9.27 -3.71
N ILE A 41 7.20 -8.60 -2.87
CA ILE A 41 7.32 -7.16 -2.63
C ILE A 41 8.69 -6.81 -2.04
N GLY A 42 9.15 -7.61 -1.07
CA GLY A 42 10.43 -7.41 -0.38
C GLY A 42 11.64 -7.46 -1.33
N ASN A 43 11.52 -8.18 -2.44
CA ASN A 43 12.55 -8.30 -3.48
C ASN A 43 12.59 -7.11 -4.46
N TRP A 44 11.67 -6.15 -4.36
CA TRP A 44 11.64 -4.99 -5.27
C TRP A 44 12.70 -3.93 -4.96
N GLY A 45 13.57 -4.17 -3.98
CA GLY A 45 14.59 -3.23 -3.55
C GLY A 45 14.18 -2.41 -2.32
N THR A 46 15.04 -1.48 -1.92
CA THR A 46 14.81 -0.68 -0.70
C THR A 46 13.67 0.30 -0.91
N ASN A 47 13.56 0.89 -2.10
CA ASN A 47 12.57 1.89 -2.48
C ASN A 47 11.54 1.37 -3.49
N PHE A 48 11.45 0.03 -3.64
CA PHE A 48 10.56 -0.64 -4.58
C PHE A 48 10.82 -0.31 -6.06
N GLU A 49 12.07 0.03 -6.38
CA GLU A 49 12.51 0.42 -7.72
C GLU A 49 12.44 -0.70 -8.76
N LYS A 50 12.50 -1.97 -8.33
CA LYS A 50 12.42 -3.16 -9.22
C LYS A 50 11.00 -3.70 -9.40
N ARG A 51 9.98 -2.98 -8.93
CA ARG A 51 8.60 -3.44 -9.09
C ARG A 51 8.21 -3.50 -10.58
N PRO A 52 7.33 -4.42 -10.99
CA PRO A 52 6.74 -4.39 -12.32
C PRO A 52 5.90 -3.12 -12.59
N ASN A 53 5.92 -2.61 -13.83
CA ASN A 53 5.21 -1.37 -14.19
C ASN A 53 3.69 -1.42 -13.91
N TYR A 54 3.05 -2.58 -14.09
CA TYR A 54 1.61 -2.74 -13.86
C TYR A 54 1.21 -2.48 -12.40
N VAL A 55 2.13 -2.64 -11.45
CA VAL A 55 1.88 -2.46 -10.01
C VAL A 55 1.38 -1.05 -9.72
N ALA A 56 1.92 -0.04 -10.40
CA ALA A 56 1.54 1.35 -10.15
C ALA A 56 0.07 1.64 -10.56
N HIS A 57 -0.48 0.86 -11.49
CA HIS A 57 -1.90 0.92 -11.85
C HIS A 57 -2.78 0.21 -10.81
N ILE A 58 -2.34 -0.94 -10.32
CA ILE A 58 -3.04 -1.67 -9.24
C ILE A 58 -3.10 -0.83 -7.97
N LEU A 59 -1.99 -0.23 -7.57
CA LEU A 59 -1.94 0.65 -6.39
C LEU A 59 -2.87 1.85 -6.53
N ARG A 60 -3.00 2.41 -7.74
CA ARG A 60 -3.97 3.50 -7.98
C ARG A 60 -5.41 3.02 -7.83
N MET A 61 -5.72 1.79 -8.23
CA MET A 61 -7.05 1.21 -8.03
C MET A 61 -7.31 0.95 -6.53
N ALA A 62 -6.36 0.37 -5.81
CA ALA A 62 -6.44 0.16 -4.37
C ALA A 62 -6.60 1.49 -3.59
N ASP A 63 -5.86 2.53 -3.96
CA ASP A 63 -5.98 3.89 -3.39
C ASP A 63 -7.40 4.45 -3.51
N LYS A 64 -8.03 4.29 -4.68
CA LYS A 64 -9.43 4.70 -4.88
C LYS A 64 -10.40 3.88 -4.04
N LEU A 65 -10.21 2.56 -3.98
CA LEU A 65 -11.06 1.68 -3.17
C LEU A 65 -10.98 2.06 -1.69
N ASN A 66 -9.77 2.33 -1.18
CA ASN A 66 -9.59 2.74 0.21
C ASN A 66 -10.20 4.13 0.50
N GLN A 67 -10.12 5.07 -0.46
CA GLN A 67 -10.82 6.36 -0.35
C GLN A 67 -12.34 6.16 -0.29
N ILE A 68 -12.89 5.28 -1.13
CA ILE A 68 -14.32 4.95 -1.12
C ILE A 68 -14.71 4.31 0.21
N LYS A 69 -13.92 3.35 0.72
CA LYS A 69 -14.16 2.74 2.05
C LYS A 69 -14.24 3.80 3.15
N LYS A 70 -13.33 4.79 3.15
CA LYS A 70 -13.36 5.91 4.12
C LYS A 70 -14.60 6.81 3.99
N ILE A 71 -15.22 6.90 2.81
CA ILE A 71 -16.42 7.72 2.57
C ILE A 71 -17.69 6.95 2.93
N VAL A 72 -17.76 5.68 2.55
CA VAL A 72 -18.98 4.87 2.60
C VAL A 72 -19.17 4.17 3.93
N LEU A 73 -18.08 3.81 4.62
CA LEU A 73 -18.15 3.16 5.93
C LEU A 73 -17.98 4.23 7.02
N PRO A 74 -19.02 4.49 7.83
CA PRO A 74 -18.87 5.28 9.04
C PRO A 74 -17.76 4.70 9.92
N PRO A 75 -17.06 5.53 10.72
CA PRO A 75 -16.01 5.05 11.63
C PRO A 75 -16.51 3.98 12.62
N ASP A 76 -17.82 3.91 12.88
CA ASP A 76 -18.46 2.94 13.78
C ASP A 76 -18.88 1.64 13.08
N PHE A 77 -18.51 1.44 11.81
CA PHE A 77 -18.88 0.24 11.08
C PHE A 77 -18.04 -0.96 11.57
N PRO A 78 -18.67 -2.07 12.02
CA PRO A 78 -17.95 -3.23 12.50
C PRO A 78 -17.01 -3.78 11.42
N GLN A 79 -15.72 -3.90 11.74
CA GLN A 79 -14.78 -4.67 10.94
C GLN A 79 -14.82 -6.09 11.48
N GLU A 80 -15.45 -7.01 10.73
CA GLU A 80 -15.45 -8.45 11.02
C GLU A 80 -14.03 -9.05 10.98
#